data_AF-A0A8D8N765-F1
#
_entry.id   AF-A0A8D8N765-F1
#
_cell.length_a   1.000
_cell.length_b   1.000
_cell.length_c   1.000
_cell.angle_alpha   90.00
_cell.angle_beta   90.00
_cell.angle_gamma   90.00
#
_symmetry.space_group_name_H-M   'P 1'
#
loop_
_entity.id
_entity.type
_entity.pdbx_description
1 polymer ?
#
loop_
_entity_poly.entity_id
_entity_poly.type
_entity_poly.pdbx_seq_one_letter_code
_entity_poly.pdbx_strand_id
1 'polypeptide(L)'
;VSKAVEHINKTIAPGLVSQNVSVLEQEKIDKLMLDMDGTDNKSKFGANAILGVSLAVCKAGAAEKGVPLYRHIADLAGNPEVILPVPAFNVINGGSHAGNKLAMQEFMILPIGASNFKE
;
A
#
# COMPACT_ATOMS: atom_id res chain seq x y z
N VAL A 1 15.61 -7.39 -6.64
CA VAL A 1 14.89 -6.10 -6.67
C VAL A 1 15.70 -4.91 -7.22
N SER A 2 16.99 -5.06 -7.54
CA SER A 2 17.83 -3.96 -8.08
C SER A 2 17.24 -3.26 -9.31
N LYS A 3 16.65 -4.03 -10.25
CA LYS A 3 15.96 -3.47 -11.43
C LYS A 3 14.81 -2.53 -11.06
N ALA A 4 13.97 -2.90 -10.08
CA ALA A 4 12.87 -2.06 -9.61
C ALA A 4 13.38 -0.73 -9.02
N VAL A 5 14.45 -0.80 -8.21
CA VAL A 5 15.10 0.40 -7.65
C VAL A 5 15.66 1.29 -8.76
N GLU A 6 16.25 0.70 -9.80
CA GLU A 6 16.74 1.43 -10.96
C GLU A 6 15.61 2.12 -11.73
N HIS A 7 14.47 1.45 -11.95
CA HIS A 7 13.28 2.07 -12.55
C HIS A 7 12.75 3.25 -11.73
N ILE A 8 12.74 3.14 -10.40
CA ILE A 8 12.38 4.26 -9.51
C ILE A 8 13.31 5.45 -9.77
N ASN A 9 14.62 5.24 -9.64
CA ASN A 9 15.60 6.33 -9.66
C ASN A 9 15.80 6.95 -11.04
N LYS A 10 15.79 6.15 -12.10
CA LYS A 10 16.14 6.59 -13.47
C LYS A 10 14.93 6.94 -14.34
N THR A 11 13.73 6.50 -13.98
CA THR A 11 12.55 6.69 -14.83
C THR A 11 11.38 7.31 -14.07
N ILE A 12 10.91 6.67 -13.00
CA ILE A 12 9.71 7.14 -12.28
C ILE A 12 9.97 8.49 -11.60
N ALA A 13 11.07 8.63 -10.85
CA ALA A 13 11.39 9.85 -10.14
C ALA A 13 11.52 11.08 -11.07
N PRO A 14 12.36 11.08 -12.13
CA PRO A 14 12.42 12.21 -13.05
C PRO A 14 11.10 12.41 -13.81
N GLY A 15 10.41 11.31 -14.15
CA GLY A 15 9.10 11.35 -14.79
C GLY A 15 8.06 12.09 -13.96
N LEU A 16 7.96 11.81 -12.67
CA LEU A 16 7.00 12.48 -11.76
C LEU A 16 7.42 13.91 -11.41
N VAL A 17 8.70 14.15 -11.10
CA VAL A 17 9.20 15.49 -10.72
C VAL A 17 8.98 16.49 -11.86
N SER A 18 9.17 16.07 -13.12
CA SER A 18 8.94 16.95 -14.27
C SER A 18 7.47 17.38 -14.48
N GLN A 19 6.50 16.65 -13.92
CA GLN A 19 5.08 16.98 -14.03
C GLN A 19 4.63 18.05 -13.03
N ASN A 20 5.45 18.35 -12.01
CA ASN A 20 5.18 19.34 -10.97
C ASN A 20 3.79 19.18 -10.31
N VAL A 21 3.40 17.92 -10.04
CA VAL A 21 2.13 17.54 -9.43
C VAL A 21 2.26 17.57 -7.90
N SER A 22 1.25 18.09 -7.20
CA SER A 22 1.23 18.08 -5.73
C SER A 22 1.12 16.64 -5.21
N VAL A 23 1.81 16.33 -4.11
CA VAL A 23 1.68 15.02 -3.44
C VAL A 23 0.29 14.80 -2.82
N LEU A 24 -0.56 15.83 -2.79
CA LEU A 24 -1.98 15.71 -2.43
C LEU A 24 -2.84 15.09 -3.54
N GLU A 25 -2.37 15.08 -4.79
CA GLU A 25 -3.06 14.53 -5.95
C GLU A 25 -2.72 13.04 -6.17
N GLN A 26 -2.96 12.19 -5.14
CA GLN A 26 -2.60 10.77 -5.14
C GLN A 26 -3.04 10.03 -6.42
N GLU A 27 -4.33 10.14 -6.80
CA GLU A 27 -4.89 9.46 -7.97
C GLU A 27 -4.18 9.85 -9.27
N LYS A 28 -3.82 11.13 -9.40
CA LYS A 28 -3.12 11.65 -10.58
C LYS A 28 -1.69 11.13 -10.64
N ILE A 29 -0.97 11.10 -9.52
CA ILE A 29 0.39 10.56 -9.47
C ILE A 29 0.39 9.06 -9.76
N ASP A 30 -0.54 8.31 -9.18
CA ASP A 30 -0.68 6.88 -9.44
C ASP A 30 -1.01 6.62 -10.91
N LYS A 31 -1.94 7.39 -11.49
CA LYS A 31 -2.27 7.31 -12.92
C LYS A 31 -1.08 7.61 -13.82
N LEU A 32 -0.29 8.65 -13.52
CA LEU A 32 0.94 8.94 -14.26
C LEU A 32 1.92 7.76 -14.23
N MET A 33 2.10 7.10 -13.07
CA MET A 33 2.96 5.91 -12.99
C MET A 33 2.42 4.73 -13.79
N LEU A 34 1.10 4.51 -13.76
CA LEU A 34 0.44 3.46 -14.54
C LEU A 34 0.58 3.73 -16.05
N ASP A 35 0.37 4.97 -16.49
CA ASP A 35 0.49 5.38 -17.89
C ASP A 35 1.94 5.30 -18.38
N MET A 36 2.92 5.67 -17.54
CA MET A 36 4.35 5.51 -17.85
C MET A 36 4.80 4.04 -17.95
N ASP A 37 4.22 3.17 -17.13
CA ASP A 37 4.44 1.73 -17.19
C ASP A 37 3.82 1.16 -18.48
N GLY A 38 2.56 1.50 -18.74
CA GLY A 38 1.85 1.15 -19.97
C GLY A 38 1.46 -0.33 -20.08
N THR A 39 1.57 -1.12 -19.02
CA THR A 39 1.16 -2.54 -19.00
C THR A 39 0.06 -2.78 -17.97
N ASP A 40 -0.86 -3.70 -18.29
CA ASP A 40 -2.01 -4.01 -17.41
C ASP A 40 -1.56 -4.55 -16.03
N ASN A 41 -0.44 -5.27 -16.00
CA ASN A 41 0.08 -5.96 -14.83
C ASN A 41 1.32 -5.29 -14.21
N LYS A 42 1.66 -4.06 -14.61
CA LYS A 42 2.81 -3.31 -14.07
C LYS A 42 4.14 -4.04 -14.30
N SER A 43 4.27 -4.79 -15.38
CA SER A 43 5.42 -5.67 -15.66
C SER A 43 6.65 -4.93 -16.17
N LYS A 44 6.50 -3.70 -16.69
CA LYS A 44 7.63 -2.92 -17.20
C LYS A 44 8.49 -2.37 -16.06
N PHE A 45 7.90 -1.73 -15.06
CA PHE A 45 8.63 -1.21 -13.89
C PHE A 45 8.64 -2.19 -12.72
N GLY A 46 7.66 -3.09 -12.67
CA GLY A 46 7.38 -3.94 -11.52
C GLY A 46 6.40 -3.28 -10.56
N ALA A 47 5.38 -4.03 -10.13
CA ALA A 47 4.39 -3.55 -9.17
C ALA A 47 5.02 -3.07 -7.85
N ASN A 48 6.14 -3.67 -7.44
CA ASN A 48 6.90 -3.25 -6.26
C ASN A 48 7.55 -1.86 -6.42
N ALA A 49 7.97 -1.48 -7.63
CA ALA A 49 8.49 -0.13 -7.89
C ALA A 49 7.39 0.92 -7.77
N ILE A 50 6.28 0.70 -8.48
CA ILE A 50 5.13 1.61 -8.50
C ILE A 50 4.53 1.75 -7.10
N LEU A 51 4.29 0.63 -6.40
CA LEU A 51 3.71 0.63 -5.06
C LEU A 51 4.61 1.35 -4.05
N GLY A 52 5.94 1.15 -4.14
CA GLY A 52 6.89 1.82 -3.26
C GLY A 52 6.80 3.35 -3.35
N VAL A 53 6.72 3.88 -4.58
CA VAL A 53 6.57 5.33 -4.83
C VAL A 53 5.18 5.82 -4.42
N SER A 54 4.12 5.09 -4.78
CA SER A 54 2.72 5.41 -4.43
C SER A 54 2.53 5.57 -2.91
N LEU A 55 3.08 4.64 -2.11
CA LEU A 55 3.01 4.70 -0.65
C LEU A 55 3.86 5.85 -0.07
N ALA A 56 5.00 6.17 -0.69
CA ALA A 56 5.84 7.29 -0.26
C ALA A 56 5.14 8.63 -0.50
N VAL A 57 4.49 8.78 -1.66
CA VAL A 57 3.66 9.95 -2.00
C VAL A 57 2.51 10.10 -1.02
N CYS A 58 1.80 9.01 -0.70
CA CYS A 58 0.70 9.03 0.28
C CYS A 58 1.18 9.50 1.68
N LYS A 59 2.36 9.06 2.12
CA LYS A 59 2.98 9.55 3.36
C LYS A 59 3.36 11.02 3.28
N ALA A 60 3.91 11.47 2.15
CA ALA A 60 4.24 12.88 1.93
C ALA A 60 2.97 13.75 1.93
N GLY A 61 1.89 13.30 1.29
CA GLY A 61 0.60 14.00 1.28
C GLY A 61 -0.05 14.10 2.68
N ALA A 62 0.08 13.07 3.51
CA ALA A 62 -0.32 13.13 4.92
C ALA A 62 0.50 14.19 5.70
N ALA A 63 1.82 14.21 5.48
CA ALA A 63 2.72 15.17 6.12
C ALA A 63 2.45 16.62 5.66
N GLU A 64 2.22 16.84 4.37
CA GLU A 64 1.85 18.16 3.81
C GLU A 64 0.53 18.67 4.38
N LYS A 65 -0.47 17.80 4.57
CA LYS A 65 -1.74 18.13 5.24
C LYS A 65 -1.61 18.30 6.77
N GLY A 66 -0.50 17.88 7.38
CA GLY A 66 -0.33 17.91 8.83
C GLY A 66 -1.25 16.93 9.58
N VAL A 67 -1.65 15.82 8.96
CA VAL A 67 -2.55 14.81 9.55
C VAL A 67 -1.87 13.43 9.65
N PRO A 68 -2.30 12.56 10.57
CA PRO A 68 -1.86 11.17 10.58
C PRO A 68 -2.19 10.44 9.26
N LEU A 69 -1.35 9.48 8.86
CA LEU A 69 -1.51 8.75 7.60
C LEU A 69 -2.90 8.10 7.45
N TYR A 70 -3.45 7.50 8.51
CA TYR A 70 -4.78 6.87 8.45
C TYR A 70 -5.89 7.88 8.12
N ARG A 71 -5.77 9.13 8.58
CA ARG A 71 -6.73 10.20 8.30
C ARG A 71 -6.60 10.65 6.85
N HIS A 72 -5.37 10.80 6.36
CA HIS A 72 -5.14 11.11 4.95
C HIS A 72 -5.72 10.05 4.00
N ILE A 73 -5.51 8.76 4.32
CA ILE A 73 -6.09 7.65 3.55
C ILE A 73 -7.63 7.68 3.62
N ALA A 74 -8.20 7.96 4.79
CA ALA A 74 -9.65 8.09 4.93
C ALA A 74 -10.21 9.24 4.06
N ASP A 75 -9.51 10.39 4.00
CA ASP A 75 -9.89 11.51 3.13
C ASP A 75 -9.84 11.14 1.64
N LEU A 76 -8.77 10.46 1.21
CA LEU A 76 -8.62 9.99 -0.17
C LEU A 76 -9.74 8.99 -0.56
N ALA A 77 -10.18 8.17 0.39
CA ALA A 77 -11.24 7.19 0.18
C ALA A 77 -12.66 7.79 0.35
N GLY A 78 -12.80 9.07 0.71
CA GLY A 78 -14.10 9.69 0.99
C GLY A 78 -14.77 9.19 2.28
N ASN A 79 -14.01 8.64 3.22
CA ASN A 79 -14.51 8.09 4.48
C ASN A 79 -14.49 9.15 5.59
N PRO A 80 -15.64 9.67 6.04
CA PRO A 80 -15.68 10.68 7.10
C PRO A 80 -15.24 10.10 8.46
N GLU A 81 -15.61 8.85 8.73
CA GLU A 81 -15.32 8.16 9.99
C GLU A 81 -14.20 7.12 9.82
N VAL A 82 -13.38 6.98 10.86
CA VAL A 82 -12.30 5.98 10.92
C VAL A 82 -12.70 4.90 11.93
N ILE A 83 -12.62 3.65 11.50
CA ILE A 83 -13.03 2.48 12.29
C ILE A 83 -11.78 1.64 12.60
N LEU A 84 -11.66 1.18 13.85
CA LEU A 84 -10.66 0.17 14.21
C LEU A 84 -11.17 -1.21 13.79
N PRO A 85 -10.40 -1.99 13.02
CA PRO A 85 -10.85 -3.29 12.52
C PRO A 85 -10.77 -4.37 13.61
N VAL A 86 -11.58 -5.43 13.47
CA VAL A 86 -11.34 -6.67 14.21
C VAL A 86 -10.05 -7.30 13.67
N PRO A 87 -9.02 -7.55 14.51
CA PRO A 87 -7.79 -8.17 14.04
C PRO A 87 -8.03 -9.66 13.76
N ALA A 88 -7.49 -10.14 12.64
CA ALA A 88 -7.40 -11.57 12.35
C ALA A 88 -5.98 -12.03 12.67
N PHE A 89 -5.79 -12.65 13.84
CA PHE A 89 -4.49 -13.10 14.29
C PHE A 89 -4.23 -14.52 13.78
N ASN A 90 -3.24 -14.66 12.91
CA ASN A 90 -2.76 -15.97 12.49
C ASN A 90 -2.02 -16.65 13.65
N VAL A 91 -2.47 -17.84 14.04
CA VAL A 91 -1.93 -18.58 15.20
C VAL A 91 -1.32 -19.92 14.83
N ILE A 92 -1.75 -20.54 13.73
CA ILE A 92 -1.20 -21.82 13.24
C ILE A 92 -1.04 -21.76 11.73
N ASN A 93 0.15 -22.17 11.28
CA ASN A 93 0.49 -22.29 9.86
C ASN A 93 0.49 -23.75 9.39
N GLY A 94 0.03 -23.95 8.17
CA GLY A 94 0.16 -25.19 7.40
C GLY A 94 0.47 -24.88 5.93
N GLY A 95 0.18 -25.82 5.05
CA GLY A 95 0.35 -25.69 3.61
C GLY A 95 1.78 -25.30 3.23
N SER A 96 1.93 -24.39 2.26
CA SER A 96 3.25 -23.92 1.81
C SER A 96 4.01 -23.09 2.85
N HIS A 97 3.36 -22.67 3.94
CA HIS A 97 3.99 -21.90 5.02
C HIS A 97 4.62 -22.80 6.10
N ALA A 98 4.40 -24.12 6.06
CA ALA A 98 4.95 -25.04 7.05
C ALA A 98 5.29 -26.42 6.48
N GLY A 99 6.40 -27.02 6.94
CA GLY A 99 6.80 -28.39 6.59
C GLY A 99 6.03 -29.49 7.32
N ASN A 100 4.77 -29.25 7.66
CA ASN A 100 3.92 -30.20 8.40
C ASN A 100 2.87 -30.83 7.47
N LYS A 101 2.05 -31.75 8.01
CA LYS A 101 1.00 -32.46 7.24
C LYS A 101 -0.29 -31.66 7.06
N LEU A 102 -0.37 -30.46 7.64
CA LEU A 102 -1.60 -29.67 7.65
C LEU A 102 -1.75 -29.00 6.28
N ALA A 103 -2.83 -29.32 5.55
CA ALA A 103 -3.02 -28.80 4.20
C ALA A 103 -3.47 -27.33 4.18
N MET A 104 -4.25 -26.90 5.18
CA MET A 104 -4.75 -25.53 5.30
C MET A 104 -3.60 -24.59 5.69
N GLN A 105 -3.52 -23.44 5.01
CA GLN A 105 -2.35 -22.55 5.12
C GLN A 105 -2.32 -21.76 6.43
N GLU A 106 -3.46 -21.21 6.85
CA GLU A 106 -3.55 -20.28 7.98
C GLU A 106 -4.80 -20.58 8.80
N PHE A 107 -4.64 -20.58 10.12
CA PHE A 107 -5.74 -20.66 11.09
C PHE A 107 -5.68 -19.40 11.93
N MET A 108 -6.76 -18.64 11.91
CA MET A 108 -6.83 -17.34 12.54
C MET A 108 -7.85 -17.34 13.68
N ILE A 109 -7.54 -16.57 14.73
CA ILE A 109 -8.52 -16.19 15.76
C ILE A 109 -8.93 -14.73 15.56
N LEU A 110 -10.22 -14.47 15.71
CA LEU A 110 -10.82 -13.14 15.54
C LEU A 110 -11.59 -12.80 16.83
N PRO A 111 -11.18 -11.78 17.61
CA PRO A 111 -11.84 -11.39 18.85
C PRO A 111 -13.07 -10.52 18.56
N ILE A 112 -14.08 -11.07 17.89
CA ILE A 112 -15.29 -10.33 17.48
C ILE A 112 -16.13 -9.78 18.65
N GLY A 113 -15.87 -10.26 19.88
CA GLY A 113 -16.56 -9.84 21.10
C GLY A 113 -15.80 -8.81 21.95
N ALA A 114 -14.60 -8.39 21.54
CA ALA A 114 -13.82 -7.38 22.27
C ALA A 114 -14.51 -6.01 22.20
N SER A 115 -14.45 -5.24 23.29
CA SER A 115 -15.11 -3.92 23.37
C SER A 115 -14.34 -2.83 22.63
N ASN A 116 -13.05 -3.03 22.39
CA ASN A 116 -12.17 -2.11 21.70
C ASN A 116 -10.90 -2.84 21.21
N PHE A 117 -10.12 -2.20 20.34
CA PHE A 117 -8.93 -2.83 19.75
C PHE A 117 -7.80 -3.14 20.75
N LYS A 118 -7.77 -2.48 21.92
CA LYS A 118 -6.72 -2.66 22.93
C LYS A 118 -6.97 -3.88 23.82
N GLU A 119 -8.25 -4.24 24.05
CA GLU A 119 -8.67 -5.45 24.76
C GLU A 119 -8.35 -6.71 23.95
#